data_AF-A0A943UV15-F1
#
_entry.id   AF-A0A943UV15-F1
#
_cell.length_a   1.000
_cell.length_b   1.000
_cell.length_c   1.000
_cell.angle_alpha   90.00
_cell.angle_beta   90.00
_cell.angle_gamma   90.00
#
_symmetry.space_group_name_H-M   'P 1'
#
loop_
_entity.id
_entity.type
_entity.pdbx_description
1 polymer ?
#
loop_
_entity_poly.entity_id
_entity_poly.type
_entity_poly.pdbx_seq_one_letter_code
_entity_poly.pdbx_strand_id
1 'polypeptide(L)'
;MIPLSGIVSPMKPRRKQREARAHAGLWTVLIVTVGIGAALFGCYQGGMALVDEWCKDLPDVRDTDAYNLAEKSTIYANDYDEVSGTGTVLAELYLEKREPVEIDQVSEYVLEGTVATEDVRFYQHGGVDLQGIVRALFVNLAGGQEGASTITQQYVRNTLIADEMTDIS
;
A
#
# COMPACT_ATOMS: atom_id res chain seq x y z
N MET A 1 -50.95 0.49 82.92
CA MET A 1 -50.07 -0.53 82.32
C MET A 1 -50.65 -0.98 80.99
N ILE A 2 -50.13 -0.47 79.85
CA ILE A 2 -50.02 -1.16 78.55
C ILE A 2 -48.81 -0.50 77.84
N PRO A 3 -47.73 -1.21 77.48
CA PRO A 3 -46.59 -0.58 76.83
C PRO A 3 -46.80 -0.48 75.31
N LEU A 4 -46.55 0.71 74.76
CA LEU A 4 -46.33 0.91 73.32
C LEU A 4 -44.90 0.45 72.98
N SER A 5 -44.75 -0.76 72.43
CA SER A 5 -43.48 -1.18 71.82
C SER A 5 -43.44 -0.72 70.37
N GLY A 6 -42.38 0.01 70.04
CA GLY A 6 -42.19 0.65 68.75
C GLY A 6 -41.83 -0.33 67.64
N ILE A 7 -42.31 -0.02 66.44
CA ILE A 7 -41.77 -0.55 65.19
C ILE A 7 -41.03 0.60 64.50
N VAL A 8 -39.75 0.76 64.81
CA VAL A 8 -38.85 1.58 63.99
C VAL A 8 -38.23 0.64 62.96
N SER A 9 -38.68 0.76 61.71
CA SER A 9 -38.08 0.05 60.58
C SER A 9 -36.80 0.78 60.15
N PRO A 10 -35.63 0.12 60.05
CA PRO A 10 -34.40 0.81 59.69
C PRO A 10 -34.42 1.18 58.20
N MET A 11 -34.47 2.48 57.89
CA MET A 11 -34.26 2.96 56.52
C MET A 11 -32.81 2.72 56.10
N LYS A 12 -32.60 1.80 55.16
CA LYS A 12 -31.31 1.50 54.53
C LYS A 12 -30.78 2.73 53.76
N PRO A 13 -29.49 3.10 53.87
CA PRO A 13 -29.00 4.36 53.30
C PRO A 13 -28.98 4.29 51.76
N ARG A 14 -29.83 5.10 51.10
CA ARG A 14 -29.99 5.18 49.64
C ARG A 14 -28.77 5.75 48.89
N ARG A 15 -27.77 6.29 49.61
CA ARG A 15 -26.55 6.91 49.04
C ARG A 15 -25.60 5.87 48.44
N LYS A 16 -25.35 4.75 49.14
CA LYS A 16 -24.47 3.65 48.65
C LYS A 16 -24.95 3.01 47.34
N GLN A 17 -26.26 2.99 47.09
CA GLN A 17 -26.83 2.41 45.86
C GLN A 17 -26.64 3.29 44.62
N ARG A 18 -26.53 4.62 44.76
CA ARG A 18 -26.29 5.53 43.62
C ARG A 18 -24.84 5.46 43.15
N GLU A 19 -23.88 5.39 44.07
CA GLU A 19 -22.45 5.26 43.75
C GLU A 19 -22.16 3.90 43.09
N ALA A 20 -22.71 2.80 43.61
CA ALA A 20 -22.53 1.46 43.02
C ALA A 20 -23.06 1.36 41.57
N ARG A 21 -24.19 2.02 41.26
CA ARG A 21 -24.76 2.05 39.90
C ARG A 21 -23.98 2.97 38.95
N ALA A 22 -23.42 4.06 39.47
CA ALA A 22 -22.54 4.94 38.69
C ALA A 22 -21.22 4.25 38.31
N HIS A 23 -20.61 3.51 39.25
CA HIS A 23 -19.41 2.70 38.97
C HIS A 23 -19.70 1.54 38.01
N ALA A 24 -20.87 0.89 38.09
CA ALA A 24 -21.25 -0.18 37.17
C ALA A 24 -21.35 0.30 35.72
N GLY A 25 -21.93 1.48 35.47
CA GLY A 25 -21.96 2.08 34.13
C GLY A 25 -20.55 2.42 33.61
N LEU A 26 -19.71 3.01 34.46
CA LEU A 26 -18.32 3.32 34.13
C LEU A 26 -17.49 2.07 33.76
N TRP A 27 -17.60 1.00 34.54
CA TRP A 27 -16.93 -0.28 34.26
C TRP A 27 -17.43 -0.92 32.97
N THR A 28 -18.72 -0.83 32.69
CA THR A 28 -19.30 -1.36 31.44
C THR A 28 -18.76 -0.61 30.22
N VAL A 29 -18.69 0.72 30.29
CA VAL A 29 -18.08 1.55 29.24
C VAL A 29 -16.61 1.17 29.06
N LEU A 30 -15.84 1.08 30.15
CA LEU A 30 -14.42 0.66 30.11
C LEU A 30 -14.23 -0.69 29.43
N ILE A 31 -15.03 -1.71 29.79
CA ILE A 31 -14.95 -3.06 29.20
C ILE A 31 -15.28 -3.01 27.71
N VAL A 32 -16.32 -2.26 27.32
CA VAL A 32 -16.69 -2.12 25.90
C VAL A 32 -15.58 -1.41 25.12
N THR A 33 -14.99 -0.34 25.64
CA THR A 33 -13.88 0.38 24.97
C THR A 33 -12.64 -0.50 24.84
N VAL A 34 -12.27 -1.23 25.90
CA VAL A 34 -11.15 -2.19 25.86
C VAL A 34 -11.43 -3.33 24.88
N GLY A 35 -12.68 -3.83 24.85
CA GLY A 35 -13.11 -4.87 23.90
C GLY A 35 -13.02 -4.41 22.44
N ILE A 36 -13.46 -3.19 22.14
CA ILE A 36 -13.33 -2.58 20.80
C ILE A 36 -11.85 -2.41 20.45
N GLY A 37 -11.03 -1.90 21.38
CA GLY A 37 -9.59 -1.74 21.17
C GLY A 37 -8.89 -3.08 20.89
N ALA A 38 -9.23 -4.13 21.65
CA ALA A 38 -8.70 -5.47 21.44
C ALA A 38 -9.14 -6.07 20.09
N ALA A 39 -10.39 -5.85 19.68
CA ALA A 39 -10.88 -6.28 18.37
C ALA A 39 -10.15 -5.57 17.23
N LEU A 40 -9.99 -4.25 17.29
CA LEU A 40 -9.23 -3.47 16.31
C LEU A 40 -7.77 -3.92 16.24
N PHE A 41 -7.14 -4.14 17.39
CA PHE A 41 -5.78 -4.66 17.45
C PHE A 41 -5.67 -6.07 16.84
N GLY A 42 -6.63 -6.95 17.11
CA GLY A 42 -6.71 -8.28 16.51
C GLY A 42 -6.85 -8.22 14.98
N CYS A 43 -7.71 -7.33 14.46
CA CYS A 43 -7.84 -7.10 13.02
C CYS A 43 -6.55 -6.55 12.40
N TYR A 44 -5.88 -5.61 13.07
CA TYR A 44 -4.59 -5.08 12.62
C TYR A 44 -3.53 -6.18 12.55
N GLN A 45 -3.38 -6.98 13.61
CA GLN A 45 -2.42 -8.08 13.64
C GLN A 45 -2.73 -9.15 12.60
N GLY A 46 -4.01 -9.51 12.43
CA GLY A 46 -4.44 -10.44 11.39
C GLY A 46 -4.14 -9.91 9.98
N GLY A 47 -4.38 -8.63 9.74
CA GLY A 47 -4.02 -7.98 8.47
C GLY A 47 -2.52 -8.00 8.21
N MET A 48 -1.71 -7.66 9.21
CA MET A 48 -0.25 -7.71 9.10
C MET A 48 0.26 -9.14 8.84
N ALA A 49 -0.33 -10.15 9.47
CA ALA A 49 0.06 -11.55 9.24
C ALA A 49 -0.27 -12.02 7.81
N LEU A 50 -1.39 -11.57 7.24
CA LEU A 50 -1.72 -11.86 5.84
C LEU A 50 -0.73 -11.17 4.88
N VAL A 51 -0.37 -9.91 5.17
CA VAL A 51 0.64 -9.19 4.37
C VAL A 51 1.98 -9.90 4.45
N ASP A 52 2.42 -10.30 5.65
CA ASP A 52 3.69 -10.99 5.84
C ASP A 52 3.71 -12.33 5.09
N GLU A 53 2.64 -13.11 5.16
CA GLU A 53 2.50 -14.37 4.42
C GLU A 53 2.56 -14.14 2.90
N TRP A 54 1.88 -13.12 2.38
CA TRP A 54 1.90 -12.78 0.95
C TRP A 54 3.25 -12.21 0.49
N CYS A 55 3.97 -11.54 1.38
CA CYS A 55 5.27 -10.94 1.08
C CYS A 55 6.44 -11.91 1.29
N LYS A 56 6.21 -13.07 1.90
CA LYS A 56 7.26 -14.02 2.29
C LYS A 56 8.01 -14.62 1.10
N ASP A 57 7.30 -14.84 0.00
CA ASP A 57 7.86 -15.44 -1.21
C ASP A 57 8.21 -14.38 -2.28
N LEU A 58 8.23 -13.09 -1.91
CA LEU A 58 8.62 -12.03 -2.85
C LEU A 58 10.11 -12.17 -3.24
N PRO A 59 10.43 -12.08 -4.54
CA PRO A 59 11.82 -12.01 -5.00
C PRO A 59 12.56 -10.85 -4.34
N ASP A 60 13.87 -11.01 -4.10
CA ASP A 60 14.70 -9.92 -3.60
C ASP A 60 14.77 -8.81 -4.66
N VAL A 61 14.29 -7.61 -4.32
CA VAL A 61 14.32 -6.42 -5.18
C VAL A 61 15.74 -5.95 -5.52
N ARG A 62 16.77 -6.52 -4.88
CA ARG A 62 18.18 -6.22 -5.14
C ARG A 62 18.79 -7.14 -6.21
N ASP A 63 18.08 -8.18 -6.63
CA ASP A 63 18.49 -9.06 -7.72
C ASP A 63 17.94 -8.51 -9.04
N THR A 64 18.64 -7.54 -9.62
CA THR A 64 18.24 -6.81 -10.82
C THR A 64 18.33 -7.64 -12.11
N ASP A 65 18.82 -8.88 -12.05
CA ASP A 65 18.84 -9.80 -13.20
C ASP A 65 17.41 -10.23 -13.62
N ALA A 66 16.44 -10.10 -12.71
CA ALA A 66 15.02 -10.35 -12.98
C ALA A 66 14.37 -9.28 -13.88
N TYR A 67 14.98 -8.11 -14.04
CA TYR A 67 14.55 -7.13 -15.02
C TYR A 67 15.22 -7.43 -16.35
N ASN A 68 14.86 -8.59 -16.90
CA ASN A 68 15.28 -9.08 -18.22
C ASN A 68 14.78 -8.09 -19.29
N LEU A 69 15.48 -6.96 -19.43
CA LEU A 69 15.33 -6.06 -20.54
C LEU A 69 15.89 -6.84 -21.73
N ALA A 70 15.02 -7.58 -22.43
CA ALA A 70 15.38 -8.25 -23.66
C ALA A 70 16.00 -7.21 -24.59
N GLU A 71 17.33 -7.17 -24.65
CA GLU A 71 18.05 -6.21 -25.47
C GLU A 71 18.03 -6.67 -26.93
N LYS A 72 17.89 -5.71 -27.83
CA LYS A 72 17.95 -6.02 -29.27
C LYS A 72 19.34 -6.50 -29.64
N SER A 73 19.41 -7.62 -30.35
CA SER A 73 20.65 -8.03 -31.04
C SER A 73 20.72 -7.33 -32.39
N THR A 74 21.75 -6.52 -32.62
CA THR A 74 21.93 -5.77 -33.87
C THR A 74 23.00 -6.42 -34.74
N ILE A 75 22.66 -6.71 -36.00
CA ILE A 75 23.57 -7.28 -37.00
C ILE A 75 24.04 -6.16 -37.92
N TYR A 76 25.35 -5.92 -37.94
CA TYR A 76 25.99 -4.93 -38.82
C TYR A 76 26.59 -5.56 -40.08
N ALA A 77 26.79 -4.75 -41.11
CA ALA A 77 27.59 -5.13 -42.27
C ALA A 77 29.10 -5.10 -41.93
N ASN A 78 29.95 -5.47 -42.90
CA ASN A 78 31.42 -5.50 -42.74
C ASN A 78 32.07 -4.09 -42.68
N ASP A 79 31.30 -3.06 -42.37
CA ASP A 79 31.75 -1.66 -42.28
C ASP A 79 31.67 -1.10 -40.84
N TYR A 80 31.44 -1.95 -39.84
CA TYR A 80 31.38 -1.53 -38.44
C TYR A 80 32.74 -1.02 -37.95
N ASP A 81 32.74 0.22 -37.47
CA ASP A 81 33.89 0.84 -36.82
C ASP A 81 33.70 0.79 -35.30
N GLU A 82 34.54 0.00 -34.63
CA GLU A 82 34.56 -0.14 -33.17
C GLU A 82 34.92 1.17 -32.44
N VAL A 83 35.66 2.07 -33.10
CA VAL A 83 36.11 3.33 -32.48
C VAL A 83 34.99 4.37 -32.48
N SER A 84 34.24 4.48 -33.58
CA SER A 84 33.10 5.41 -33.68
C SER A 84 31.79 4.80 -33.17
N GLY A 85 31.71 3.47 -33.06
CA GLY A 85 30.48 2.76 -32.71
C GLY A 85 29.42 2.79 -33.82
N THR A 86 29.84 2.94 -35.08
CA THR A 86 28.91 3.11 -36.23
C THR A 86 29.18 2.11 -37.34
N GLY A 87 28.12 1.59 -37.94
CA GLY A 87 28.18 0.74 -39.14
C GLY A 87 26.80 0.63 -39.79
N THR A 88 26.72 0.04 -40.97
CA THR A 88 25.43 -0.18 -41.64
C THR A 88 24.66 -1.31 -40.94
N VAL A 89 23.50 -1.00 -40.36
CA VAL A 89 22.63 -2.00 -39.72
C VAL A 89 21.91 -2.82 -40.79
N LEU A 90 22.04 -4.15 -40.71
CA LEU A 90 21.38 -5.11 -41.60
C LEU A 90 20.08 -5.66 -40.99
N ALA A 91 20.06 -5.94 -39.68
CA ALA A 91 18.89 -6.45 -38.98
C ALA A 91 18.97 -6.19 -37.48
N GLU A 92 17.80 -6.04 -36.85
CA GLU A 92 17.64 -6.02 -35.40
C GLU A 92 16.73 -7.20 -35.02
N LEU A 93 17.18 -8.03 -34.08
CA LEU A 93 16.43 -9.16 -33.55
C LEU A 93 16.02 -8.84 -32.12
N TYR A 94 14.72 -8.85 -31.85
CA TYR A 94 14.18 -8.56 -30.53
C TYR A 94 12.80 -9.20 -30.35
N LEU A 95 12.46 -9.58 -29.11
CA LEU A 95 11.09 -9.92 -28.72
C LEU A 95 10.27 -8.65 -28.49
N GLU A 96 10.90 -7.66 -27.87
CA GLU A 96 10.35 -6.34 -27.64
C GLU A 96 11.34 -5.26 -28.06
N LYS A 97 10.84 -4.20 -28.71
CA LYS A 97 11.69 -3.08 -29.14
C LYS A 97 11.96 -2.14 -27.97
N ARG A 98 12.85 -2.54 -27.05
CA ARG A 98 13.30 -1.76 -25.91
C ARG A 98 14.73 -1.25 -26.13
N GLU A 99 14.98 -0.02 -25.74
CA GLU A 99 16.31 0.59 -25.72
C GLU A 99 16.51 1.15 -24.30
N PRO A 100 17.27 0.46 -23.43
CA PRO A 100 17.52 0.93 -22.08
C PRO A 100 18.37 2.19 -22.15
N VAL A 101 17.96 3.20 -21.38
CA VAL A 101 18.67 4.47 -21.25
C VAL A 101 18.94 4.74 -19.78
N GLU A 102 20.09 5.33 -19.50
CA GLU A 102 20.40 5.83 -18.17
C GLU A 102 19.53 7.06 -17.86
N ILE A 103 19.27 7.29 -16.58
CA ILE A 103 18.38 8.37 -16.13
C ILE A 103 18.88 9.76 -16.54
N ASP A 104 20.20 9.93 -16.69
CA ASP A 104 20.84 11.18 -17.10
C ASP A 104 20.74 11.44 -18.62
N GLN A 105 20.41 10.43 -19.40
CA GLN A 105 20.10 10.54 -20.83
C GLN A 105 18.63 10.98 -21.04
N VAL A 106 17.81 10.98 -19.99
CA VAL A 106 16.41 11.42 -20.04
C VAL A 106 16.32 12.90 -19.70
N SER A 107 15.62 13.67 -20.55
CA SER A 107 15.35 15.08 -20.29
C SER A 107 14.62 15.26 -18.96
N GLU A 108 15.07 16.20 -18.14
CA GLU A 108 14.48 16.53 -16.84
C GLU A 108 12.97 16.83 -16.97
N TYR A 109 12.55 17.49 -18.04
CA TYR A 109 11.13 17.77 -18.30
C TYR A 109 10.27 16.51 -18.49
N VAL A 110 10.85 15.42 -19.01
CA VAL A 110 10.14 14.15 -19.15
C VAL A 110 9.95 13.52 -17.77
N LEU A 111 10.98 13.55 -16.93
CA LEU A 111 10.91 13.04 -15.56
C LEU A 111 9.88 13.83 -14.74
N GLU A 112 10.01 15.16 -14.73
CA GLU A 112 9.10 16.06 -14.02
C GLU A 112 7.66 15.94 -14.52
N GLY A 113 7.46 15.91 -15.85
CA GLY A 113 6.15 15.78 -16.46
C GLY A 113 5.48 14.43 -16.13
N THR A 114 6.25 13.36 -16.11
CA THR A 114 5.77 12.02 -15.73
C THR A 114 5.33 11.99 -14.27
N VAL A 115 6.19 12.48 -13.37
CA VAL A 115 5.86 12.57 -11.93
C VAL A 115 4.64 13.47 -11.72
N ALA A 116 4.57 14.64 -12.36
CA ALA A 116 3.45 15.56 -12.20
C ALA A 116 2.10 14.98 -12.69
N THR A 117 2.13 14.11 -13.70
CA THR A 117 0.93 13.54 -14.32
C THR A 117 0.48 12.23 -13.67
N GLU A 118 1.41 11.31 -13.45
CA GLU A 118 1.11 9.94 -12.98
C GLU A 118 1.13 9.85 -11.46
N ASP A 119 2.05 10.54 -10.79
CA ASP A 119 2.28 10.36 -9.36
C ASP A 119 2.97 11.59 -8.73
N VAL A 120 2.19 12.65 -8.49
CA VAL A 120 2.71 13.96 -8.03
C VAL A 120 3.47 13.90 -6.69
N ARG A 121 3.26 12.85 -5.90
CA ARG A 121 3.91 12.62 -4.61
C ARG A 121 4.92 11.47 -4.65
N PHE A 122 5.36 11.04 -5.83
CA PHE A 122 6.24 9.90 -6.02
C PHE A 122 7.42 9.88 -5.03
N TYR A 123 8.14 11.00 -4.89
CA TYR A 123 9.30 11.12 -4.01
C TYR A 123 8.97 11.27 -2.51
N GLN A 124 7.70 11.36 -2.14
CA GLN A 124 7.22 11.57 -0.77
C GLN A 124 6.70 10.28 -0.13
N HIS A 125 6.50 9.21 -0.90
CA HIS A 125 5.96 7.94 -0.41
C HIS A 125 6.83 6.72 -0.77
N GLY A 126 6.75 5.67 0.04
CA GLY A 126 7.49 4.40 -0.18
C GLY A 126 6.84 3.47 -1.19
N GLY A 127 6.33 3.99 -2.31
CA GLY A 127 5.69 3.23 -3.39
C GLY A 127 4.17 3.05 -3.30
N VAL A 128 3.51 3.39 -2.18
CA VAL A 128 2.04 3.44 -2.06
C VAL A 128 1.60 4.78 -1.50
N ASP A 129 0.74 5.48 -2.23
CA ASP A 129 0.21 6.78 -1.84
C ASP A 129 -1.16 6.65 -1.16
N LEU A 130 -1.15 6.44 0.16
CA LEU A 130 -2.39 6.34 0.95
C LEU A 130 -3.24 7.60 0.86
N GLN A 131 -2.62 8.78 0.81
CA GLN A 131 -3.34 10.04 0.65
C GLN A 131 -3.99 10.13 -0.73
N GLY A 132 -3.29 9.67 -1.77
CA GLY A 132 -3.78 9.59 -3.14
C GLY A 132 -5.01 8.68 -3.25
N ILE A 133 -4.95 7.50 -2.63
CA ILE A 133 -6.05 6.54 -2.56
C ILE A 133 -7.29 7.14 -1.89
N VAL A 134 -7.11 7.75 -0.72
CA VAL A 134 -8.24 8.35 0.03
C VAL A 134 -8.85 9.50 -0.76
N ARG A 135 -8.03 10.37 -1.36
CA ARG A 135 -8.49 11.47 -2.20
C ARG A 135 -9.25 10.99 -3.43
N ALA A 136 -8.69 10.03 -4.16
CA ALA A 136 -9.32 9.45 -5.35
C ALA A 136 -10.66 8.80 -5.01
N LEU A 137 -10.76 8.10 -3.87
CA LEU A 137 -12.02 7.56 -3.37
C LEU A 137 -13.07 8.67 -3.16
N PHE A 138 -12.71 9.75 -2.47
CA PHE A 138 -13.65 10.87 -2.26
C PHE A 138 -14.07 11.56 -3.57
N VAL A 139 -13.13 11.79 -4.48
CA VAL A 139 -13.41 12.40 -5.80
C VAL A 139 -14.34 11.51 -6.62
N ASN A 140 -14.09 10.20 -6.64
CA ASN A 140 -14.91 9.23 -7.36
C ASN A 140 -16.33 9.13 -6.78
N LEU A 141 -16.47 9.17 -5.44
CA LEU A 141 -17.78 9.21 -4.78
C LEU A 141 -18.54 10.52 -5.04
N ALA A 142 -17.82 11.63 -5.23
CA ALA A 142 -18.39 12.93 -5.59
C ALA A 142 -18.77 13.05 -7.07
N GLY A 143 -18.62 11.97 -7.86
CA GLY A 143 -18.96 11.93 -9.29
C GLY A 143 -17.83 12.40 -10.22
N GLY A 144 -16.63 12.64 -9.69
CA GLY A 144 -15.42 12.81 -10.48
C GLY A 144 -14.78 11.47 -10.89
N GLN A 145 -13.64 11.53 -11.56
CA GLN A 145 -12.81 10.36 -11.85
C GLN A 145 -11.35 10.70 -11.60
N GLU A 146 -10.73 9.96 -10.69
CA GLU A 146 -9.33 10.13 -10.33
C GLU A 146 -8.66 8.78 -10.04
N GLY A 147 -7.41 8.65 -10.51
CA GLY A 147 -6.55 7.51 -10.26
C GLY A 147 -5.81 7.61 -8.92
N ALA A 148 -5.42 6.45 -8.40
CA ALA A 148 -4.65 6.32 -7.16
C ALA A 148 -3.40 5.45 -7.32
N SER A 149 -3.10 5.00 -8.54
CA SER A 149 -1.95 4.13 -8.80
C SER A 149 -0.67 4.93 -8.81
N THR A 150 0.36 4.41 -8.15
CA THR A 150 1.70 5.01 -8.10
C THR A 150 2.58 4.49 -9.23
N ILE A 151 3.65 5.22 -9.57
CA ILE A 151 4.63 4.75 -10.56
C ILE A 151 5.22 3.38 -10.14
N THR A 152 5.48 3.17 -8.84
CA THR A 152 5.99 1.90 -8.32
C THR A 152 5.00 0.75 -8.53
N GLN A 153 3.70 0.96 -8.31
CA GLN A 153 2.69 -0.07 -8.56
C GLN A 153 2.56 -0.40 -10.05
N GLN A 154 2.63 0.62 -10.91
CA GLN A 154 2.62 0.44 -12.36
C GLN A 154 3.85 -0.35 -12.82
N TYR A 155 5.03 -0.03 -12.28
CA TYR A 155 6.27 -0.75 -12.53
C TYR A 155 6.15 -2.23 -12.16
N VAL A 156 5.79 -2.54 -10.90
CA VAL A 156 5.64 -3.92 -10.42
C VAL A 156 4.65 -4.71 -11.28
N ARG A 157 3.52 -4.10 -11.67
CA ARG A 157 2.54 -4.75 -12.56
C ARG A 157 3.14 -5.08 -13.92
N ASN A 158 3.92 -4.17 -14.49
CA ASN A 158 4.43 -4.29 -15.85
C ASN A 158 5.71 -5.16 -15.94
N THR A 159 6.41 -5.39 -14.83
CA THR A 159 7.66 -6.17 -14.83
C THR A 159 7.53 -7.52 -14.13
N LEU A 160 6.95 -7.57 -12.92
CA LEU A 160 6.93 -8.81 -12.12
C LEU A 160 5.68 -9.65 -12.41
N ILE A 161 4.52 -9.01 -12.52
CA ILE A 161 3.26 -9.72 -12.75
C ILE A 161 3.07 -10.08 -14.23
N ALA A 162 3.60 -9.26 -15.14
CA ALA A 162 3.50 -9.52 -16.58
C ALA A 162 4.24 -10.81 -16.99
N ASP A 163 5.41 -11.06 -16.39
CA ASP A 163 6.23 -12.26 -16.67
C ASP A 163 5.56 -13.53 -16.14
N GLU A 164 4.95 -13.46 -14.95
CA GLU A 164 4.18 -14.58 -14.37
C GLU A 164 2.92 -14.90 -15.19
N MET A 165 2.31 -13.91 -15.86
CA MET A 165 1.19 -14.17 -16.78
C MET A 165 1.62 -14.89 -18.06
N THR A 166 2.87 -14.75 -18.49
CA THR A 166 3.40 -15.42 -19.70
C THR A 166 3.94 -16.82 -19.43
N ASP A 167 4.32 -17.14 -18.19
CA ASP A 167 4.85 -18.46 -17.80
C ASP A 167 3.78 -19.52 -17.50
N ILE A 168 2.49 -19.16 -17.54
CA ILE A 168 1.37 -20.12 -17.45
C ILE A 168 0.98 -20.58 -18.87
N SER A 169 1.86 -21.36 -19.51
CA SER A 169 1.59 -22.09 -20.76
C SER A 169 2.05 -23.54 -20.67
#